data_AF-A0A5C7IVD5-F1
#
_entry.id   AF-A0A5C7IVD5-F1
#
_cell.length_a   1.000
_cell.length_b   1.000
_cell.length_c   1.000
_cell.angle_alpha   90.00
_cell.angle_beta   90.00
_cell.angle_gamma   90.00
#
_symmetry.space_group_name_H-M   'P 1'
#
loop_
_entity.id
_entity.type
_entity.pdbx_description
1 polymer ?
#
loop_
_entity_poly.entity_id
_entity_poly.type
_entity_poly.pdbx_seq_one_letter_code
_entity_poly.pdbx_strand_id
1 'polypeptide(L)'
;MYEDLTNGKPFKYEHCWEILITNPKWCSKELTKTNDSNKQKSVNDSDSPVSFSNQGDDYMNPDTLITEGINSDGVVRPQGRKGTKEKKRRLNDEKGVVETLYNLQSTLEKQIKVNEEELELKKEKDKKEFELQEQTMKKEIELKEKAQKMKEKDQQLKEKNQRLKEKEQKMKEKAQKRQEQDLILNQDVNKLPLALRLTFEIYQA
;
A
#
# COMPACT_ATOMS: atom_id res chain seq x y z
N MET A 1 -12.29 -10.59 6.66
CA MET A 1 -12.20 -11.60 7.72
C MET A 1 -13.17 -12.72 7.38
N TYR A 2 -12.72 -13.67 6.59
CA TYR A 2 -13.46 -14.92 6.39
C TYR A 2 -13.34 -15.76 7.67
N GLU A 3 -14.47 -16.20 8.21
CA GLU A 3 -14.51 -17.02 9.44
C GLU A 3 -14.85 -18.47 9.08
N ASP A 4 -14.15 -19.41 9.71
CA ASP A 4 -14.49 -20.83 9.59
C ASP A 4 -15.80 -21.10 10.35
N LEU A 5 -16.86 -21.44 9.59
CA LEU A 5 -18.20 -21.69 10.13
C LEU A 5 -18.24 -22.78 11.21
N THR A 6 -17.24 -23.66 11.25
CA THR A 6 -17.20 -24.77 12.20
C THR A 6 -16.51 -24.43 13.52
N ASN A 7 -15.57 -23.48 13.50
CA ASN A 7 -14.64 -23.28 14.62
C ASN A 7 -14.60 -21.83 15.15
N GLY A 8 -15.27 -20.89 14.47
CA GLY A 8 -15.27 -19.46 14.85
C GLY A 8 -13.88 -18.82 14.86
N LYS A 9 -12.90 -19.49 14.24
CA LYS A 9 -11.52 -19.02 14.15
C LYS A 9 -11.33 -18.27 12.82
N PRO A 10 -10.49 -17.23 12.81
CA PRO A 10 -10.15 -16.54 11.56
C PRO A 10 -9.50 -17.53 10.60
N PHE A 11 -9.90 -17.46 9.34
CA PHE A 11 -9.43 -18.36 8.30
C PHE A 11 -7.90 -18.24 8.13
N LYS A 12 -7.20 -19.36 8.36
CA LYS A 12 -5.73 -19.41 8.47
C LYS A 12 -4.98 -19.06 7.18
N TYR A 13 -5.66 -19.15 6.03
CA TYR A 13 -5.05 -18.97 4.71
C TYR A 13 -5.66 -17.80 3.93
N GLU A 14 -6.11 -16.75 4.61
CA GLU A 14 -6.75 -15.57 3.99
C GLU A 14 -5.92 -15.01 2.84
N HIS A 15 -4.61 -14.87 3.03
CA HIS A 15 -3.70 -14.39 1.99
C HIS A 15 -3.61 -15.32 0.77
N CYS A 16 -3.59 -16.65 0.97
CA CYS A 16 -3.57 -17.60 -0.15
C CYS A 16 -4.91 -17.59 -0.89
N TRP A 17 -6.03 -17.41 -0.17
CA TRP A 17 -7.36 -17.31 -0.76
C TRP A 17 -7.51 -16.05 -1.60
N GLU A 18 -7.04 -14.91 -1.11
CA GLU A 18 -6.98 -13.65 -1.86
C GLU A 18 -6.24 -13.80 -3.18
N ILE A 19 -5.10 -14.50 -3.19
CA ILE A 19 -4.33 -14.77 -4.41
C ILE A 19 -5.12 -15.66 -5.38
N LEU A 20 -5.84 -16.66 -4.87
CA LEU A 20 -6.63 -17.56 -5.72
C LEU A 20 -7.83 -16.85 -6.37
N ILE A 21 -8.55 -16.01 -5.61
CA ILE A 21 -9.72 -15.27 -6.11
C ILE A 21 -9.38 -14.04 -6.95
N THR A 22 -8.12 -13.63 -6.99
CA THR A 22 -7.65 -12.54 -7.86
C THR A 22 -6.99 -13.07 -9.13
N ASN A 23 -6.68 -14.37 -9.18
CA ASN A 23 -6.02 -14.96 -10.32
C ASN A 23 -7.02 -15.20 -11.47
N PRO A 24 -6.82 -14.58 -12.64
CA PRO A 24 -7.78 -14.61 -13.74
C PRO A 24 -8.01 -16.02 -14.30
N LYS A 25 -7.06 -16.97 -14.12
CA LYS A 25 -7.27 -18.38 -14.51
C LYS A 25 -8.40 -19.06 -13.73
N TRP A 26 -8.61 -18.64 -12.48
CA TRP A 26 -9.55 -19.26 -11.55
C TRP A 26 -10.86 -18.48 -11.40
N CYS A 27 -10.92 -17.26 -11.93
CA CYS A 27 -12.06 -16.34 -11.85
C CYS A 27 -12.96 -16.36 -13.09
N SER A 28 -12.75 -17.32 -14.00
CA SER A 28 -13.60 -17.46 -15.19
C SER A 28 -15.03 -17.77 -14.76
N LYS A 29 -15.92 -16.77 -14.93
CA LYS A 29 -17.38 -16.82 -14.71
C LYS A 29 -18.10 -17.91 -15.54
N GLU A 30 -17.38 -18.71 -16.31
CA GLU A 30 -17.89 -19.85 -17.07
C GLU A 30 -18.00 -21.12 -16.22
N LEU A 31 -17.23 -21.24 -15.12
CA LEU A 31 -17.24 -22.43 -14.26
C LEU A 31 -18.43 -22.48 -13.29
N THR A 32 -19.14 -21.36 -13.08
CA THR A 32 -20.32 -21.29 -12.19
C THR A 32 -21.65 -21.44 -12.92
N LYS A 33 -21.64 -21.77 -14.21
CA LYS A 33 -22.86 -22.20 -14.91
C LYS A 33 -23.10 -23.66 -14.59
N THR A 34 -24.05 -23.92 -13.68
CA THR A 34 -24.66 -25.23 -13.46
C THR A 34 -25.22 -25.74 -14.79
N ASN A 35 -24.44 -26.55 -15.50
CA ASN A 35 -24.96 -27.47 -16.50
C ASN A 35 -25.36 -28.75 -15.76
N ASP A 36 -26.61 -28.78 -15.32
CA ASP A 36 -27.27 -30.04 -14.99
C ASP A 36 -27.38 -30.87 -16.28
N SER A 37 -26.54 -31.90 -16.46
CA SER A 37 -26.97 -33.11 -17.16
C SER A 37 -26.01 -34.29 -16.96
N ASN A 38 -26.57 -35.33 -16.33
CA ASN A 38 -26.37 -36.77 -16.52
C ASN A 38 -24.96 -37.36 -16.72
N LYS A 39 -24.58 -38.18 -15.73
CA LYS A 39 -24.04 -39.55 -15.87
C LYS A 39 -23.30 -39.86 -17.18
N GLN A 40 -22.00 -40.12 -17.08
CA GLN A 40 -21.52 -41.50 -17.21
C GLN A 40 -20.11 -41.70 -16.63
N LYS A 41 -20.00 -42.83 -15.94
CA LYS A 41 -18.83 -43.39 -15.26
C LYS A 41 -18.07 -44.25 -16.28
N SER A 42 -16.78 -44.01 -16.48
CA SER A 42 -15.87 -45.07 -16.94
C SER A 42 -14.49 -44.86 -16.33
N VAL A 43 -14.21 -45.72 -15.36
CA VAL A 43 -12.88 -46.00 -14.82
C VAL A 43 -12.07 -46.70 -15.92
N ASN A 44 -10.80 -46.34 -16.08
CA ASN A 44 -9.73 -47.31 -16.32
C ASN A 44 -8.36 -46.62 -16.21
N ASP A 45 -7.68 -46.94 -15.10
CA ASP A 45 -6.23 -46.94 -14.97
C ASP A 45 -5.62 -47.93 -15.98
N SER A 46 -4.44 -47.63 -16.52
CA SER A 46 -3.27 -48.52 -16.55
C SER A 46 -2.11 -47.92 -17.34
N ASP A 47 -0.93 -48.08 -16.74
CA ASP A 47 0.37 -47.54 -17.07
C ASP A 47 1.06 -48.10 -18.34
N SER A 48 1.91 -47.22 -18.90
CA SER A 48 3.28 -47.45 -19.40
C SER A 48 3.60 -48.06 -20.78
N PRO A 49 4.78 -47.69 -21.34
CA PRO A 49 5.12 -47.76 -22.77
C PRO A 49 6.18 -48.83 -23.09
N VAL A 50 6.27 -49.28 -24.34
CA VAL A 50 7.54 -49.80 -24.87
C VAL A 50 7.68 -49.50 -26.37
N SER A 51 8.74 -48.75 -26.67
CA SER A 51 9.36 -48.54 -27.98
C SER A 51 10.13 -49.81 -28.38
N PHE A 52 10.30 -50.14 -29.66
CA PHE A 52 11.58 -50.58 -30.25
C PHE A 52 11.48 -50.78 -31.76
N SER A 53 12.63 -50.61 -32.39
CA SER A 53 12.90 -50.14 -33.74
C SER A 53 13.12 -51.24 -34.79
N ASN A 54 12.91 -50.82 -36.05
CA ASN A 54 13.67 -51.05 -37.28
C ASN A 54 14.28 -52.42 -37.65
N GLN A 55 14.10 -52.73 -38.95
CA GLN A 55 15.16 -52.95 -39.96
C GLN A 55 15.11 -54.32 -40.64
N GLY A 56 15.23 -54.28 -41.97
CA GLY A 56 15.33 -55.46 -42.84
C GLY A 56 15.31 -55.03 -44.30
N ASP A 57 16.44 -54.49 -44.75
CA ASP A 57 16.75 -54.18 -46.15
C ASP A 57 16.77 -55.44 -47.04
N ASP A 58 16.73 -55.18 -48.35
CA ASP A 58 17.64 -55.74 -49.37
C ASP A 58 17.08 -56.56 -50.56
N TYR A 59 17.33 -55.97 -51.75
CA TYR A 59 17.82 -56.56 -53.03
C TYR A 59 16.91 -56.73 -54.27
N MET A 60 17.22 -55.87 -55.26
CA MET A 60 17.42 -56.10 -56.72
C MET A 60 16.24 -56.26 -57.71
N ASN A 61 15.91 -55.14 -58.37
CA ASN A 61 16.01 -54.79 -59.83
C ASN A 61 15.55 -55.77 -60.96
N PRO A 62 15.38 -55.31 -62.23
CA PRO A 62 14.12 -55.21 -62.94
C PRO A 62 14.05 -56.18 -64.16
N ASP A 63 13.07 -55.98 -65.02
CA ASP A 63 12.90 -56.58 -66.35
C ASP A 63 12.16 -57.92 -66.43
N THR A 64 10.86 -57.82 -66.68
CA THR A 64 10.20 -58.67 -67.69
C THR A 64 8.94 -57.96 -68.20
N LEU A 65 8.97 -57.61 -69.47
CA LEU A 65 7.89 -56.96 -70.21
C LEU A 65 7.20 -58.03 -71.06
N ILE A 66 6.03 -58.53 -70.65
CA ILE A 66 5.13 -59.33 -71.49
C ILE A 66 3.65 -59.07 -71.09
N THR A 67 3.02 -58.25 -71.94
CA THR A 67 1.77 -58.52 -72.69
C THR A 67 0.40 -58.60 -71.99
N GLU A 68 -0.46 -57.69 -72.46
CA GLU A 68 -1.93 -57.70 -72.64
C GLU A 68 -2.89 -58.04 -71.49
N GLY A 69 -3.69 -57.01 -71.16
CA GLY A 69 -5.14 -57.09 -71.28
C GLY A 69 -5.90 -57.64 -70.06
N ILE A 70 -6.59 -56.75 -69.34
CA ILE A 70 -7.99 -56.92 -68.89
C ILE A 70 -8.42 -55.58 -68.27
N ASN A 71 -9.45 -54.98 -68.86
CA ASN A 71 -10.23 -53.92 -68.23
C ASN A 71 -11.11 -54.55 -67.16
N SER A 72 -10.95 -54.15 -65.90
CA SER A 72 -11.95 -54.35 -64.87
C SER A 72 -11.91 -53.19 -63.88
N ASP A 73 -12.90 -52.32 -64.04
CA ASP A 73 -13.60 -51.59 -62.98
C ASP A 73 -12.73 -50.87 -61.92
N GLY A 74 -12.37 -49.63 -62.22
CA GLY A 74 -11.54 -48.79 -61.38
C GLY A 74 -12.26 -48.34 -60.11
N VAL A 75 -12.00 -49.01 -58.99
CA VAL A 75 -12.26 -48.49 -57.65
C VAL A 75 -11.58 -47.12 -57.50
N VAL A 76 -12.38 -46.06 -57.43
CA VAL A 76 -11.89 -44.69 -57.20
C VAL A 76 -11.25 -44.63 -55.81
N ARG A 77 -9.94 -44.42 -55.74
CA ARG A 77 -9.23 -44.18 -54.48
C ARG A 77 -9.80 -42.93 -53.78
N PRO A 78 -10.12 -42.99 -52.47
CA PRO A 78 -10.51 -41.80 -51.73
C PRO A 78 -9.41 -40.74 -51.82
N GLN A 79 -9.83 -39.50 -52.06
CA GLN A 79 -8.93 -38.37 -52.24
C GLN A 79 -8.00 -38.24 -51.02
N GLY A 80 -6.70 -38.44 -51.25
CA GLY A 80 -5.70 -38.40 -50.20
C GLY A 80 -5.56 -37.03 -49.56
N ARG A 81 -4.91 -37.03 -48.38
CA ARG A 81 -4.57 -35.96 -47.42
C ARG A 81 -3.91 -34.66 -47.96
N LYS A 82 -4.07 -34.30 -49.24
CA LYS A 82 -3.43 -33.11 -49.84
C LYS A 82 -4.12 -31.79 -49.48
N GLY A 83 -5.46 -31.76 -49.38
CA GLY A 83 -6.19 -30.52 -49.05
C GLY A 83 -5.93 -30.02 -47.62
N THR A 84 -5.74 -30.93 -46.66
CA THR A 84 -5.42 -30.60 -45.27
C THR A 84 -3.99 -30.09 -45.09
N LYS A 85 -3.05 -30.52 -45.96
CA LYS A 85 -1.66 -30.02 -45.95
C LYS A 85 -1.56 -28.61 -46.55
N GLU A 86 -2.41 -28.28 -47.52
CA GLU A 86 -2.44 -26.95 -48.15
C GLU A 86 -2.99 -25.87 -47.21
N LYS A 87 -4.02 -26.19 -46.41
CA LYS A 87 -4.53 -25.28 -45.38
C LYS A 87 -3.48 -24.92 -44.32
N LYS A 88 -2.45 -25.77 -44.13
CA LYS A 88 -1.30 -25.53 -43.24
C LYS A 88 -0.20 -24.66 -43.86
N ARG A 89 -0.15 -24.52 -45.20
CA ARG A 89 0.76 -23.60 -45.90
C ARG A 89 0.24 -22.15 -45.93
N ARG A 90 -1.07 -21.96 -45.80
CA ARG A 90 -1.71 -20.62 -45.83
C ARG A 90 -1.45 -19.72 -44.62
N LEU A 91 -0.85 -20.25 -43.56
CA LEU A 91 -0.32 -19.44 -42.45
C LEU A 91 0.96 -18.68 -42.86
N ASN A 92 1.55 -19.01 -44.01
CA ASN A 92 2.71 -18.33 -44.58
C ASN A 92 2.34 -17.53 -45.85
N ASP A 93 1.05 -17.28 -46.07
CA ASP A 93 0.62 -16.36 -47.13
C ASP A 93 1.09 -14.96 -46.71
N GLU A 94 1.91 -14.30 -47.52
CA GLU A 94 2.56 -13.01 -47.22
C GLU A 94 1.57 -11.97 -46.64
N LYS A 95 0.34 -11.98 -47.15
CA LYS A 95 -0.74 -11.09 -46.71
C LYS A 95 -1.19 -11.34 -45.26
N GLY A 96 -1.23 -12.59 -44.82
CA GLY A 96 -1.56 -12.95 -43.44
C GLY A 96 -0.43 -12.59 -42.47
N VAL A 97 0.83 -12.76 -42.89
CA VAL A 97 2.00 -12.35 -42.09
C VAL A 97 2.01 -10.83 -41.89
N VAL A 98 1.78 -10.05 -42.95
CA VAL A 98 1.69 -8.59 -42.88
C VAL A 98 0.58 -8.14 -41.93
N GLU A 99 -0.59 -8.77 -41.98
CA GLU A 99 -1.71 -8.44 -41.09
C GLU A 99 -1.39 -8.76 -39.62
N THR A 100 -0.73 -9.89 -39.34
CA THR A 100 -0.29 -10.20 -37.96
C THR A 100 0.76 -9.22 -37.43
N LEU A 101 1.70 -8.79 -38.27
CA LEU A 101 2.70 -7.79 -37.90
C LEU A 101 2.07 -6.43 -37.64
N TYR A 102 1.10 -6.02 -38.47
CA TYR A 102 0.35 -4.78 -38.28
C TYR A 102 -0.45 -4.81 -36.96
N ASN A 103 -1.11 -5.93 -36.66
CA ASN A 103 -1.85 -6.08 -35.40
C ASN A 103 -0.93 -6.05 -34.17
N LEU A 104 0.25 -6.67 -34.26
CA LEU A 104 1.27 -6.59 -33.21
C LEU A 104 1.75 -5.16 -33.01
N GLN A 105 2.10 -4.45 -34.10
CA GLN A 105 2.51 -3.06 -34.06
C GLN A 105 1.43 -2.18 -33.42
N SER A 106 0.18 -2.31 -33.86
CA SER A 106 -0.96 -1.57 -33.29
C SER A 106 -1.14 -1.83 -31.79
N THR A 107 -0.92 -3.08 -31.35
CA THR A 107 -1.00 -3.45 -29.93
C THR A 107 0.12 -2.80 -29.13
N LEU A 108 1.35 -2.82 -29.63
CA LEU A 108 2.50 -2.17 -28.99
C LEU A 108 2.31 -0.66 -28.89
N GLU A 109 1.84 0.00 -29.94
CA GLU A 109 1.55 1.43 -29.95
C GLU A 109 0.48 1.80 -28.90
N LYS A 110 -0.57 1.00 -28.77
CA LYS A 110 -1.59 1.19 -27.72
C LYS A 110 -1.00 1.01 -26.33
N GLN A 111 -0.15 0.01 -26.14
CA GLN A 111 0.48 -0.24 -24.84
C GLN A 111 1.45 0.88 -24.44
N ILE A 112 2.21 1.43 -25.39
CA ILE A 112 3.07 2.59 -25.16
C ILE A 112 2.23 3.77 -24.67
N LYS A 113 1.12 4.09 -25.36
CA LYS A 113 0.24 5.19 -24.95
C LYS A 113 -0.34 5.00 -23.55
N VAL A 114 -0.85 3.81 -23.24
CA VAL A 114 -1.38 3.51 -21.91
C VAL A 114 -0.30 3.68 -20.83
N ASN A 115 0.92 3.20 -21.09
CA ASN A 115 2.03 3.33 -20.16
C ASN A 115 2.45 4.80 -19.97
N GLU A 116 2.44 5.61 -21.04
CA GLU A 116 2.72 7.04 -20.98
C GLU A 116 1.67 7.79 -20.14
N GLU A 117 0.38 7.52 -20.39
CA GLU A 117 -0.73 8.09 -19.61
C GLU A 117 -0.65 7.68 -18.13
N GLU A 118 -0.34 6.42 -17.84
CA GLU A 118 -0.16 5.93 -16.46
C GLU A 118 1.02 6.62 -15.77
N LEU A 119 2.14 6.80 -16.47
CA LEU A 119 3.32 7.49 -15.95
C LEU A 119 3.03 8.97 -15.65
N GLU A 120 2.27 9.64 -16.51
CA GLU A 120 1.87 11.04 -16.30
C GLU A 120 0.91 11.18 -15.12
N LEU A 121 -0.09 10.30 -15.02
CA LEU A 121 -0.99 10.25 -13.87
C LEU A 121 -0.25 9.97 -12.56
N LYS A 122 0.76 9.10 -12.60
CA LYS A 122 1.61 8.80 -11.44
C LYS A 122 2.40 10.03 -11.00
N LYS A 123 3.04 10.74 -11.93
CA LYS A 123 3.75 12.00 -11.65
C LYS A 123 2.83 13.07 -11.07
N GLU A 124 1.61 13.20 -11.58
CA GLU A 124 0.64 14.17 -11.08
C GLU A 124 0.19 13.84 -9.64
N LYS A 125 -0.08 12.56 -9.36
CA LYS A 125 -0.40 12.10 -8.01
C LYS A 125 0.74 12.36 -7.03
N ASP A 126 1.97 12.01 -7.40
CA ASP A 126 3.15 12.19 -6.55
C ASP A 126 3.41 13.69 -6.29
N LYS A 127 3.19 14.56 -7.30
CA LYS A 127 3.27 16.01 -7.13
C LYS A 127 2.23 16.55 -6.15
N LYS A 128 0.96 16.12 -6.27
CA LYS A 128 -0.12 16.52 -5.35
C LYS A 128 0.12 16.00 -3.93
N GLU A 129 0.65 14.79 -3.81
CA GLU A 129 1.02 14.21 -2.51
C GLU A 129 2.14 15.01 -1.84
N PHE A 130 3.18 15.36 -2.59
CA PHE A 130 4.28 16.18 -2.08
C PHE A 130 3.81 17.57 -1.63
N GLU A 131 2.97 18.24 -2.43
CA GLU A 131 2.41 19.55 -2.09
C GLU A 131 1.54 19.48 -0.81
N LEU A 132 0.71 18.43 -0.69
CA LEU A 132 -0.07 18.21 0.52
C LEU A 132 0.83 17.97 1.73
N GLN A 133 1.88 17.16 1.58
CA GLN A 133 2.84 16.87 2.63
C GLN A 133 3.56 18.15 3.08
N GLU A 134 4.02 18.99 2.15
CA GLU A 134 4.65 20.26 2.46
C GLU A 134 3.70 21.20 3.22
N GLN A 135 2.44 21.31 2.79
CA GLN A 135 1.43 22.11 3.49
C GLN A 135 1.17 21.60 4.91
N THR A 136 1.09 20.28 5.10
CA THR A 136 0.89 19.69 6.43
C THR A 136 2.08 19.96 7.36
N MET A 137 3.30 19.78 6.86
CA MET A 137 4.53 20.07 7.62
C MET A 137 4.61 21.55 8.01
N LYS A 138 4.29 22.46 7.07
CA LYS A 138 4.28 23.90 7.35
C LYS A 138 3.27 24.29 8.43
N LYS A 139 2.05 23.75 8.36
CA LYS A 139 1.02 23.96 9.39
C LYS A 139 1.45 23.40 10.74
N GLU A 140 2.10 22.24 10.77
CA GLU A 140 2.61 21.63 12.00
C GLU A 140 3.69 22.50 12.66
N ILE A 141 4.64 23.00 11.87
CA ILE A 141 5.70 23.91 12.35
C ILE A 141 5.08 25.20 12.90
N GLU A 142 4.13 25.81 12.18
CA GLU A 142 3.45 27.03 12.62
C GLU A 142 2.70 26.83 13.95
N LEU A 143 2.03 25.69 14.13
CA LEU A 143 1.35 25.35 15.37
C LEU A 143 2.34 25.17 16.53
N LYS A 144 3.47 24.49 16.29
CA LYS A 144 4.53 24.32 17.31
C LYS A 144 5.12 25.67 17.72
N GLU A 145 5.39 26.56 16.77
CA GLU A 145 5.90 27.91 17.06
C GLU A 145 4.91 28.74 17.86
N LYS A 146 3.62 28.74 17.48
CA LYS A 146 2.55 29.43 18.23
C LYS A 146 2.43 28.90 19.66
N ALA A 147 2.51 27.58 19.85
CA ALA A 147 2.47 26.96 21.16
C ALA A 147 3.68 27.35 22.02
N GLN A 148 4.88 27.38 21.45
CA GLN A 148 6.09 27.82 22.15
C GLN A 148 6.01 29.29 22.55
N LYS A 149 5.58 30.17 21.64
CA LYS A 149 5.38 31.60 21.91
C LYS A 149 4.35 31.85 23.01
N MET A 150 3.29 31.03 23.08
CA MET A 150 2.29 31.11 24.15
C MET A 150 2.88 30.72 25.50
N LYS A 151 3.66 29.64 25.56
CA LYS A 151 4.37 29.22 26.78
C LYS A 151 5.33 30.29 27.28
N GLU A 152 6.07 30.92 26.38
CA GLU A 152 7.00 31.99 26.75
C GLU A 152 6.26 33.21 27.32
N LYS A 153 5.15 33.63 26.70
CA LYS A 153 4.32 34.72 27.23
C LYS A 153 3.75 34.41 28.61
N ASP A 154 3.29 33.18 28.83
CA ASP A 154 2.78 32.74 30.13
C ASP A 154 3.88 32.78 31.20
N GLN A 155 5.09 32.33 30.86
CA GLN A 155 6.24 32.40 31.76
C GLN A 155 6.62 33.85 32.09
N GLN A 156 6.69 34.73 31.10
CA GLN A 156 6.94 36.16 31.32
C GLN A 156 5.87 36.82 32.22
N LEU A 157 4.60 36.42 32.06
CA LEU A 157 3.52 36.92 32.90
C LEU A 157 3.65 36.44 34.35
N LYS A 158 4.00 35.16 34.56
CA LYS A 158 4.29 34.61 35.89
C LYS A 158 5.44 35.35 36.58
N GLU A 159 6.53 35.61 35.87
CA GLU A 159 7.67 36.36 36.40
C GLU A 159 7.30 37.81 36.75
N LYS A 160 6.53 38.50 35.89
CA LYS A 160 6.06 39.86 36.19
C LYS A 160 5.17 39.89 37.43
N ASN A 161 4.24 38.93 37.56
CA ASN A 161 3.38 38.82 38.73
C ASN A 161 4.18 38.55 40.00
N GLN A 162 5.21 37.70 39.94
CA GLN A 162 6.08 37.43 41.06
C GLN A 162 6.85 38.69 41.51
N ARG A 163 7.43 39.44 40.56
CA ARG A 163 8.11 40.71 40.84
C ARG A 163 7.17 41.76 41.44
N LEU A 164 5.90 41.79 41.03
CA LEU A 164 4.90 42.70 41.60
C LEU A 164 4.60 42.33 43.06
N LYS A 165 4.43 41.05 43.37
CA LYS A 165 4.22 40.57 44.76
C LYS A 165 5.40 40.93 45.67
N GLU A 166 6.63 40.72 45.20
CA GLU A 166 7.83 41.08 45.96
C GLU A 166 7.92 42.59 46.23
N LYS A 167 7.60 43.42 45.23
CA LYS A 167 7.55 44.88 45.40
C LYS A 167 6.47 45.30 46.40
N GLU A 168 5.28 44.70 46.32
CA GLU A 168 4.19 44.98 47.25
C GLU A 168 4.57 44.61 48.69
N GLN A 169 5.18 43.44 48.88
CA GLN A 169 5.65 43.00 50.19
C GLN A 169 6.72 43.95 50.76
N LYS A 170 7.68 44.37 49.94
CA LYS A 170 8.71 45.35 50.35
C LYS A 170 8.11 46.70 50.73
N MET A 171 7.08 47.15 50.02
CA MET A 171 6.37 48.38 50.35
C MET A 171 5.59 48.27 51.67
N LYS A 172 4.93 47.13 51.92
CA LYS A 172 4.25 46.85 53.19
C LYS A 172 5.22 46.84 54.36
N GLU A 173 6.36 46.15 54.23
CA GLU A 173 7.40 46.11 55.27
C GLU A 173 7.95 47.51 55.56
N LYS A 174 8.21 48.32 54.52
CA LYS A 174 8.68 49.70 54.69
C LYS A 174 7.64 50.59 55.36
N ALA A 175 6.35 50.41 55.05
CA ALA A 175 5.27 51.13 55.71
C ALA A 175 5.12 50.73 57.18
N GLN A 176 5.23 49.42 57.48
CA GLN A 176 5.20 48.91 58.85
C GLN A 176 6.37 49.46 59.67
N LYS A 177 7.60 49.43 59.14
CA LYS A 177 8.78 50.02 59.81
C LYS A 177 8.60 51.51 60.12
N ARG A 178 7.94 52.27 59.25
CA ARG A 178 7.62 53.69 59.51
C ARG A 178 6.59 53.83 60.63
N GLN A 179 5.53 53.02 60.62
CA GLN A 179 4.56 53.01 61.71
C GLN A 179 5.19 52.64 63.06
N GLU A 180 6.10 51.65 63.08
CA GLU A 180 6.85 51.28 64.29
C GLU A 180 7.76 52.42 64.78
N GLN A 181 8.46 53.11 63.88
CA GLN A 181 9.26 54.29 64.24
C GLN A 181 8.39 55.43 64.79
N ASP A 182 7.25 55.72 64.17
CA ASP A 182 6.32 56.74 64.64
C ASP A 182 5.71 56.36 66.00
N LEU A 183 5.40 55.09 66.22
CA LEU A 183 4.93 54.57 67.52
C LEU A 183 5.97 54.79 68.61
N ILE A 184 7.23 54.48 68.35
CA ILE A 184 8.34 54.66 69.31
C ILE A 184 8.55 56.16 69.62
N LEU A 185 8.57 57.02 68.60
CA LEU A 185 8.83 58.45 68.77
C LEU A 185 7.71 59.15 69.57
N ASN A 186 6.46 58.72 69.40
CA ASN A 186 5.30 59.32 70.06
C ASN A 186 4.88 58.58 71.34
N GLN A 187 5.70 57.63 71.82
CA GLN A 187 5.40 56.88 73.04
C GLN A 187 5.65 57.73 74.29
N ASP A 188 4.59 58.04 75.03
CA ASP A 188 4.68 58.74 76.31
C ASP A 188 5.23 57.80 77.40
N VAL A 189 6.46 58.07 77.84
CA VAL A 189 7.13 57.34 78.94
C VAL A 189 6.32 57.37 80.25
N ASN A 190 5.49 58.39 80.47
CA ASN A 190 4.59 58.49 81.63
C ASN A 190 3.35 57.62 81.53
N LYS A 191 3.18 56.86 80.44
CA LYS A 191 2.14 55.83 80.28
C LYS A 191 2.70 54.42 80.28
N LEU A 192 4.03 54.26 80.33
CA LEU A 192 4.67 52.96 80.44
C LEU A 192 4.54 52.38 81.86
N PRO A 193 4.50 51.05 82.03
CA PRO A 193 4.57 50.39 83.33
C PRO A 193 5.78 50.84 84.16
N LEU A 194 5.61 50.93 85.50
CA LEU A 194 6.61 51.48 86.42
C LEU A 194 8.00 50.82 86.28
N ALA A 195 8.03 49.50 86.05
CA ALA A 195 9.26 48.74 85.84
C ALA A 195 10.05 49.19 84.60
N LEU A 196 9.36 49.55 83.51
CA LEU A 196 10.02 50.03 82.29
C LEU A 196 10.48 51.49 82.44
N ARG A 197 9.76 52.33 83.20
CA ARG A 197 10.21 53.70 83.49
C ARG A 197 11.52 53.73 84.24
N LEU A 198 11.63 52.92 85.30
CA LEU A 198 12.86 52.81 86.09
C LEU A 198 14.06 52.41 85.22
N THR A 199 13.87 51.51 84.25
CA THR A 199 14.95 51.13 83.33
C THR A 199 15.36 52.28 82.40
N PHE A 200 14.41 53.09 81.92
CA PHE A 200 14.74 54.25 81.08
C PHE A 200 15.50 55.34 81.85
N GLU A 201 15.16 55.58 83.12
CA GLU A 201 15.88 56.53 83.98
C GLU A 201 17.32 56.11 84.23
N ILE A 202 17.58 54.80 84.40
CA ILE A 202 18.95 54.27 84.58
C ILE A 202 19.81 54.46 83.33
N TYR A 203 19.24 54.34 82.13
CA TYR A 203 19.97 54.53 80.86
C TYR A 203 20.21 56.00 80.49
N GLN A 204 19.53 56.96 81.13
CA GLN A 204 19.72 58.41 80.90
C GLN A 204 20.68 59.08 81.89
N ALA A 205 21.07 58.39 82.98
CA ALA A 205 22.02 58.87 83.99
C ALA A 205 23.48 58.61 83.59
#